data_AF-U1MTF4-F1
#
_entry.id   AF-U1MTF4-F1
#
_cell.length_a   1.000
_cell.length_b   1.000
_cell.length_c   1.000
_cell.angle_alpha   90.00
_cell.angle_beta   90.00
_cell.angle_gamma   90.00
#
_symmetry.space_group_name_H-M   'P 1'
#
loop_
_entity.id
_entity.type
_entity.pdbx_description
1 polymer ?
#
loop_
_entity_poly.entity_id
_entity_poly.type
_entity_poly.pdbx_seq_one_letter_code
_entity_poly.pdbx_strand_id
1 'polypeptide(L)'
;MDDVLITFDELLALRQQLDGIIVELESAGDRSNELEAAIGTPYGRWELRSGAGDFERRWNDKRVDLARDMTKVRDHVQGVLEGFAEFDEEASLKLEAASAEG
;
A
#
# COMPACT_ATOMS: atom_id res chain seq x y z
N MET A 1 -24.61 6.74 12.18
CA MET A 1 -23.15 6.64 11.92
C MET A 1 -22.72 5.60 12.91
N ASP A 2 -22.40 4.40 12.45
CA ASP A 2 -21.94 3.34 13.35
C ASP A 2 -20.51 3.69 13.75
N ASP A 3 -20.25 3.80 15.06
CA ASP A 3 -18.91 4.09 15.56
C ASP A 3 -18.04 2.86 15.31
N VAL A 4 -16.97 3.06 14.54
CA VAL A 4 -15.97 2.03 14.25
C VAL A 4 -14.85 2.16 15.27
N LEU A 5 -14.78 1.20 16.19
CA LEU A 5 -13.70 1.11 17.18
C LEU A 5 -12.55 0.29 16.59
N ILE A 6 -11.40 0.92 16.43
CA ILE A 6 -10.15 0.27 15.97
C ILE A 6 -9.07 0.53 17.01
N THR A 7 -8.37 -0.52 17.42
CA THR A 7 -7.25 -0.40 18.36
C THR A 7 -5.99 0.13 17.68
N PHE A 8 -5.09 0.71 18.47
CA PHE A 8 -3.80 1.19 17.97
C PHE A 8 -2.95 0.06 17.37
N ASP A 9 -2.97 -1.12 18.00
CA ASP A 9 -2.28 -2.31 17.51
C ASP A 9 -2.82 -2.79 16.15
N GLU A 10 -4.14 -2.72 15.94
CA GLU A 10 -4.75 -3.04 14.64
C GLU A 10 -4.35 -2.04 13.55
N LEU A 11 -4.27 -0.75 13.87
CA LEU A 11 -3.79 0.27 12.93
C LEU A 11 -2.31 0.08 12.59
N LEU A 12 -1.47 -0.28 13.57
CA LEU A 12 -0.07 -0.63 13.35
C LEU A 12 0.07 -1.86 12.44
N ALA A 13 -0.70 -2.91 12.70
CA ALA A 13 -0.71 -4.12 11.89
C ALA A 13 -1.16 -3.82 10.45
N LEU A 14 -2.22 -3.03 10.29
CA LEU A 14 -2.72 -2.60 8.99
C LEU A 14 -1.65 -1.83 8.21
N ARG A 15 -0.99 -0.86 8.84
CA ARG A 15 0.10 -0.09 8.22
C ARG A 15 1.22 -1.00 7.72
N GLN A 16 1.66 -1.98 8.53
CA GLN A 16 2.72 -2.91 8.14
C GLN A 16 2.30 -3.81 6.98
N GLN A 17 1.04 -4.26 6.96
CA GLN A 17 0.50 -5.03 5.83
C GLN A 17 0.45 -4.19 4.56
N LEU A 18 0.03 -2.93 4.66
CA LEU A 18 0.03 -2.00 3.52
C LEU A 18 1.45 -1.75 3.00
N ASP A 19 2.44 -1.55 3.89
CA ASP A 19 3.85 -1.42 3.50
C ASP A 19 4.30 -2.66 2.68
N GLY A 20 3.94 -3.87 3.11
CA GLY A 20 4.24 -5.11 2.38
C GLY A 20 3.57 -5.19 1.00
N ILE A 21 2.27 -4.88 0.94
CA ILE A 21 1.50 -4.91 -0.31
C ILE A 21 2.06 -3.88 -1.32
N ILE A 22 2.40 -2.68 -0.87
CA ILE A 22 2.99 -1.64 -1.71
C ILE A 22 4.31 -2.14 -2.30
N VAL A 23 5.19 -2.71 -1.48
CA VAL A 23 6.47 -3.27 -1.93
C VAL A 23 6.26 -4.38 -2.96
N GLU A 24 5.31 -5.28 -2.75
CA GLU A 24 4.99 -6.35 -3.72
C GLU A 24 4.51 -5.78 -5.06
N LEU A 25 3.64 -4.75 -5.02
CA LEU A 25 3.13 -4.08 -6.22
C LEU A 25 4.24 -3.31 -6.95
N GLU A 26 5.15 -2.66 -6.24
CA GLU A 26 6.27 -1.93 -6.84
C GLU A 26 7.35 -2.87 -7.40
N SER A 27 7.58 -4.00 -6.73
CA SER A 27 8.64 -4.96 -7.07
C SER A 27 8.23 -5.96 -8.16
N ALA A 28 6.94 -6.12 -8.43
CA ALA A 28 6.46 -6.99 -9.49
C ALA A 28 6.84 -6.41 -10.87
N GLY A 29 8.07 -6.63 -11.32
CA GLY A 29 8.61 -6.05 -12.56
C GLY A 29 7.91 -6.51 -13.84
N ASP A 30 8.18 -5.80 -14.94
CA ASP A 30 7.62 -6.09 -16.25
C ASP A 30 8.26 -7.34 -16.87
N ARG A 31 7.43 -8.34 -17.16
CA ARG A 31 7.82 -9.59 -17.87
C ARG A 31 7.24 -9.65 -19.28
N SER A 32 6.63 -8.56 -19.75
CA SER A 32 5.97 -8.43 -21.06
C SER A 32 6.81 -9.02 -22.19
N ASN A 33 8.05 -8.56 -22.32
CA ASN A 33 8.91 -8.93 -23.45
C ASN A 33 9.30 -10.42 -23.42
N GLU A 34 9.57 -10.96 -22.24
CA GLU A 34 9.90 -12.39 -22.06
C GLU A 34 8.69 -13.27 -22.35
N LEU A 35 7.51 -12.87 -21.86
CA LEU A 35 6.25 -13.55 -22.09
C LEU A 35 5.84 -13.52 -23.57
N GLU A 36 5.91 -12.35 -24.20
CA GLU A 36 5.62 -12.19 -25.63
C GLU A 36 6.56 -13.03 -26.51
N ALA A 37 7.86 -13.06 -26.17
CA ALA A 37 8.85 -13.86 -26.86
C ALA A 37 8.60 -15.37 -26.69
N ALA A 38 8.22 -15.80 -25.47
CA ALA A 38 7.88 -17.18 -25.18
C ALA A 38 6.62 -17.65 -25.92
N ILE A 39 5.63 -16.77 -26.10
CA ILE A 39 4.43 -17.05 -26.91
C ILE A 39 4.81 -17.13 -28.39
N GLY A 40 5.61 -16.19 -28.88
CA GLY A 40 6.05 -16.13 -30.28
C GLY A 40 4.88 -15.93 -31.25
N THR A 41 4.86 -16.72 -32.33
CA THR A 41 3.84 -16.62 -33.39
C THR A 41 3.40 -18.02 -33.84
N PRO A 42 2.72 -18.78 -32.98
CA PRO A 42 2.35 -20.16 -33.27
C PRO A 42 1.40 -20.22 -34.46
N TYR A 43 1.72 -21.06 -35.45
CA TYR A 43 0.95 -21.18 -36.70
C TYR A 43 0.78 -19.84 -37.47
N GLY A 44 1.70 -18.89 -37.31
CA GLY A 44 1.59 -17.57 -37.93
C GLY A 44 0.54 -16.66 -37.28
N ARG A 45 -0.07 -17.08 -36.17
CA ARG A 45 -1.05 -16.30 -35.40
C ARG A 45 -0.37 -15.48 -34.30
N TRP A 46 -0.68 -14.19 -34.27
CA TRP A 46 -0.06 -13.19 -33.39
C TRP A 46 -1.01 -12.68 -32.29
N GLU A 47 -2.28 -13.08 -32.33
CA GLU A 47 -3.35 -12.60 -31.47
C GLU A 47 -3.09 -12.91 -30.00
N LEU A 48 -2.58 -14.12 -29.69
CA LEU A 48 -2.22 -14.50 -28.32
C LEU A 48 -1.06 -13.67 -27.78
N ARG A 49 -0.03 -13.44 -28.61
CA ARG A 49 1.12 -12.60 -28.25
C ARG A 49 0.68 -11.16 -28.00
N SER A 50 -0.11 -10.59 -28.91
CA SER A 50 -0.63 -9.22 -28.75
C SER A 50 -1.49 -9.10 -27.50
N GLY A 51 -2.39 -10.06 -27.27
CA GLY A 51 -3.24 -10.06 -26.09
C GLY A 51 -2.45 -10.14 -24.78
N ALA A 52 -1.37 -10.92 -24.75
CA ALA A 52 -0.48 -10.97 -23.59
C ALA A 52 0.25 -9.64 -23.35
N GLY A 53 0.76 -9.01 -24.42
CA GLY A 53 1.37 -7.68 -24.34
C GLY A 53 0.40 -6.59 -23.92
N ASP A 54 -0.83 -6.60 -24.45
CA ASP A 54 -1.89 -5.66 -24.07
C ASP A 54 -2.32 -5.83 -22.61
N PHE A 55 -2.46 -7.08 -22.16
CA PHE A 55 -2.77 -7.37 -20.76
C PHE A 55 -1.67 -6.85 -19.85
N GLU A 56 -0.41 -7.14 -20.17
CA GLU A 56 0.71 -6.77 -19.30
C GLU A 56 0.88 -5.24 -19.22
N ARG A 57 0.77 -4.51 -20.33
CA ARG A 57 0.81 -3.04 -20.32
C ARG A 57 -0.27 -2.46 -19.42
N ARG A 58 -1.50 -2.93 -19.58
CA ARG A 58 -2.64 -2.47 -18.77
C ARG A 58 -2.49 -2.87 -17.31
N TRP A 59 -1.92 -4.04 -17.04
CA TRP A 59 -1.63 -4.50 -15.70
C TRP A 59 -0.57 -3.62 -15.04
N ASN A 60 0.51 -3.27 -15.74
CA ASN A 60 1.54 -2.37 -15.24
C ASN A 60 0.94 -1.01 -14.83
N ASP A 61 0.15 -0.39 -15.71
CA ASP A 61 -0.53 0.87 -15.41
C ASP A 61 -1.44 0.74 -14.17
N LYS A 62 -2.24 -0.32 -14.10
CA LYS A 62 -3.16 -0.57 -12.98
C LYS A 62 -2.44 -0.90 -11.68
N ARG A 63 -1.30 -1.58 -11.75
CA ARG A 63 -0.43 -1.92 -10.62
C ARG A 63 0.17 -0.66 -10.01
N VAL A 64 0.67 0.25 -10.84
CA VAL A 64 1.18 1.56 -10.41
C VAL A 64 0.07 2.42 -9.79
N ASP A 65 -1.10 2.48 -10.43
CA ASP A 65 -2.27 3.17 -9.87
C ASP A 65 -2.64 2.61 -8.49
N LEU A 66 -2.70 1.28 -8.36
CA LEU A 66 -3.06 0.61 -7.12
C LEU A 66 -2.02 0.84 -6.02
N ALA A 67 -0.72 0.74 -6.33
CA ALA A 67 0.36 1.01 -5.39
C ALA A 67 0.22 2.42 -4.81
N ARG A 68 0.04 3.42 -5.69
CA ARG A 68 -0.18 4.82 -5.28
C ARG A 68 -1.40 4.99 -4.36
N ASP A 69 -2.51 4.33 -4.67
CA ASP A 69 -3.72 4.45 -3.85
C ASP A 69 -3.57 3.74 -2.50
N MET A 70 -2.86 2.61 -2.45
CA MET A 70 -2.48 1.95 -1.19
C MET A 70 -1.54 2.81 -0.36
N THR A 71 -0.58 3.50 -0.96
CA THR A 71 0.29 4.46 -0.26
C THR A 71 -0.51 5.57 0.40
N LYS A 72 -1.52 6.13 -0.28
CA LYS A 72 -2.39 7.15 0.33
C LYS A 72 -3.13 6.63 1.56
N VAL A 73 -3.65 5.41 1.51
CA VAL A 73 -4.34 4.79 2.66
C VAL A 73 -3.34 4.55 3.79
N ARG A 74 -2.16 4.02 3.48
CA ARG A 74 -1.07 3.80 4.43
C ARG A 74 -0.66 5.09 5.12
N ASP A 75 -0.49 6.18 4.38
CA ASP A 75 -0.11 7.48 4.92
C ASP A 75 -1.21 8.08 5.79
N HIS A 76 -2.47 7.86 5.44
CA HIS A 76 -3.59 8.25 6.30
C HIS A 76 -3.57 7.49 7.64
N VAL A 77 -3.36 6.17 7.60
CA VAL A 77 -3.22 5.34 8.82
C VAL A 77 -2.03 5.80 9.66
N GLN A 78 -0.89 6.08 9.02
CA GLN A 78 0.30 6.60 9.68
C GLN A 78 0.00 7.94 10.38
N GLY A 79 -0.69 8.87 9.71
CA GLY A 79 -1.06 10.16 10.30
C GLY A 79 -1.99 10.02 11.52
N VAL A 80 -2.91 9.05 11.50
CA VAL A 80 -3.73 8.73 12.68
C VAL A 80 -2.86 8.21 13.83
N LEU A 81 -1.94 7.28 13.57
CA LEU A 81 -1.01 6.74 14.57
C LEU A 81 -0.15 7.85 15.19
N GLU A 82 0.39 8.75 14.36
CA GLU A 82 1.22 9.88 14.81
C GLU A 82 0.42 10.85 15.69
N GLY A 83 -0.80 11.20 15.29
CA GLY A 83 -1.64 12.10 16.09
C GLY A 83 -1.99 11.55 17.48
N PHE A 84 -2.17 10.23 17.60
CA PHE A 84 -2.37 9.60 18.91
C PHE A 84 -1.09 9.58 19.75
N ALA A 85 0.07 9.33 19.14
CA ALA A 85 1.36 9.34 19.84
C ALA A 85 1.71 10.74 20.37
N GLU A 86 1.50 11.78 19.56
CA GLU A 86 1.69 13.18 19.97
C GLU A 86 0.76 13.56 21.12
N PHE A 87 -0.52 13.16 21.05
CA PHE A 87 -1.47 13.39 22.12
C PHE A 87 -1.05 12.71 23.44
N ASP A 88 -0.59 11.47 23.40
CA ASP A 88 -0.15 10.72 24.57
C ASP A 88 1.08 11.37 25.24
N GLU A 89 2.06 11.81 24.43
CA GLU A 89 3.23 12.55 24.91
C GLU A 89 2.83 13.87 25.59
N GLU A 90 1.98 14.67 24.95
CA GLU A 90 1.49 15.92 25.52
C GLU A 90 0.72 15.71 26.83
N ALA A 91 -0.13 14.68 26.89
CA ALA A 91 -0.91 14.37 28.07
C ALA A 91 -0.02 13.92 29.23
N SER A 92 0.99 13.09 28.96
CA SER A 92 1.98 12.65 29.95
C SER A 92 2.75 13.84 30.53
N LEU A 93 3.26 14.74 29.68
CA LEU A 93 3.97 15.94 30.13
C LEU A 93 3.10 16.86 31.01
N LYS A 94 1.83 17.06 30.63
CA LYS A 94 0.88 17.86 31.41
C LYS A 94 0.58 17.21 32.77
N LEU A 95 0.49 15.89 32.83
CA LEU A 95 0.24 15.15 34.07
C LEU A 95 1.44 15.19 35.01
N GLU A 96 2.66 15.05 34.48
CA GLU A 96 3.91 15.18 35.25
C GLU A 96 4.06 16.60 35.83
N ALA A 97 3.79 17.62 35.02
CA ALA A 97 3.81 19.01 35.47
C ALA A 97 2.78 19.26 36.60
N ALA A 98 1.55 18.78 36.45
CA ALA A 98 0.51 18.91 37.47
C ALA A 98 0.85 18.16 38.77
N SER A 99 1.61 17.07 38.68
CA SER A 99 2.04 16.28 39.84
C SER A 99 3.25 16.87 40.56
N ALA A 100 4.02 17.75 39.90
CA ALA A 100 5.18 18.43 40.48
C ALA A 100 4.83 19.75 41.19
N GLU A 101 3.66 20.31 40.94
CA GLU A 101 3.16 21.54 41.55
C GLU A 101 2.30 21.32 42.81
N GLY A 102 1.97 20.07 43.15
CA GLY A 102 1.21 19.67 44.35
C GLY A 102 2.07 19.03 45.43
#